data_AF-N6YNV5-F1
#
_entry.id   AF-N6YNV5-F1
#
_cell.length_a   1.000
_cell.length_b   1.000
_cell.length_c   1.000
_cell.angle_alpha   90.00
_cell.angle_beta   90.00
_cell.angle_gamma   90.00
#
_symmetry.space_group_name_H-M   'P 1'
#
loop_
_entity.id
_entity.type
_entity.pdbx_description
1 polymer ?
#
loop_
_entity_poly.entity_id
_entity_poly.type
_entity_poly.pdbx_seq_one_letter_code
_entity_poly.pdbx_strand_id
1 'polypeptide(L)'
;MVSTDDLAGLAAVRRLGLLSMLLAVACLLGTAGALVLLPYAGPAGQGIVGGAGLAVAGAAFAFGRMISLRRPGVRRVGFVAVGLAAAAAVLFALLAVARSEAAAYFLAWLVILLAYAGFALHRLVRWPTGEIADEPPVELGIFISYRRDDSRETVGRLHDALRRGFDASRIFLDVAGQVPGEDYRALIGRALDAADVVLVIIGPRWVGIADAQGRRRLDDAEDMVRIEVESALERGKPVIPVLVQGATMPADEVLPVSLAPLAFRIASPLRPDPDFHSDLLRLVAALRARASDRPD
;
A
#
# COMPACT_ATOMS: atom_id res chain seq x y z
N MET A 1 16.06 -12.75 -0.40
CA MET A 1 16.58 -12.09 0.81
C MET A 1 15.45 -11.21 1.32
N VAL A 2 14.92 -11.43 2.52
CA VAL A 2 13.80 -10.62 3.06
C VAL A 2 14.36 -9.26 3.44
N SER A 3 13.79 -8.18 2.90
CA SER A 3 14.26 -6.80 3.13
C SER A 3 14.19 -6.42 4.62
N THR A 4 15.08 -5.54 5.07
CA THR A 4 15.08 -4.98 6.44
C THR A 4 13.77 -4.29 6.80
N ASP A 5 13.05 -3.74 5.81
CA ASP A 5 11.73 -3.14 6.01
C ASP A 5 10.61 -4.16 6.13
N ASP A 6 10.70 -5.28 5.40
CA ASP A 6 9.84 -6.44 5.64
C ASP A 6 10.06 -6.98 7.05
N LEU A 7 11.31 -7.02 7.52
CA LEU A 7 11.65 -7.41 8.88
C LEU A 7 11.12 -6.42 9.93
N ALA A 8 11.14 -5.10 9.66
CA ALA A 8 10.60 -4.08 10.54
C ALA A 8 9.06 -4.12 10.61
N GLY A 9 8.39 -4.27 9.47
CA GLY A 9 6.94 -4.45 9.39
C GLY A 9 6.47 -5.76 10.04
N LEU A 10 7.18 -6.86 9.80
CA LEU A 10 6.96 -8.14 10.47
C LEU A 10 7.23 -8.04 11.98
N ALA A 11 8.27 -7.30 12.40
CA ALA A 11 8.57 -7.09 13.81
C ALA A 11 7.49 -6.26 14.50
N ALA A 12 6.96 -5.21 13.87
CA ALA A 12 5.87 -4.41 14.40
C ALA A 12 4.58 -5.23 14.54
N VAL A 13 4.23 -6.01 13.51
CA VAL A 13 3.06 -6.92 13.53
C VAL A 13 3.23 -8.00 14.60
N ARG A 14 4.44 -8.55 14.76
CA ARG A 14 4.75 -9.57 15.76
C ARG A 14 4.70 -9.00 17.19
N ARG A 15 5.18 -7.77 17.41
CA ARG A 15 5.06 -7.03 18.69
C ARG A 15 3.59 -6.77 19.03
N LEU A 16 2.76 -6.42 18.03
CA LEU A 16 1.32 -6.20 18.24
C LEU A 16 0.56 -7.50 18.57
N GLY A 17 0.90 -8.60 17.87
CA GLY A 17 0.38 -9.93 18.20
C GLY A 17 0.74 -10.36 19.62
N LEU A 18 1.97 -10.08 20.06
CA LEU A 18 2.44 -10.30 21.42
C LEU A 18 1.66 -9.48 22.45
N LEU A 19 1.46 -8.18 22.22
CA LEU A 19 0.66 -7.31 23.10
C LEU A 19 -0.79 -7.79 23.25
N SER A 20 -1.42 -8.20 22.14
CA SER A 20 -2.77 -8.76 22.16
C SER A 20 -2.86 -10.10 22.89
N MET A 21 -1.81 -10.93 22.78
CA MET A 21 -1.71 -12.20 23.52
C MET A 21 -1.51 -11.97 25.01
N LEU A 22 -0.66 -11.00 25.38
CA LEU A 22 -0.44 -10.59 26.77
C LEU A 22 -1.73 -10.04 27.40
N LEU A 23 -2.51 -9.26 26.64
CA LEU A 23 -3.81 -8.77 27.09
C LEU A 23 -4.81 -9.93 27.31
N ALA A 24 -4.86 -10.91 26.39
CA ALA A 24 -5.70 -12.10 26.56
C ALA A 24 -5.34 -12.88 27.83
N VAL A 25 -4.03 -13.05 28.10
CA VAL A 25 -3.54 -13.69 29.33
C VAL A 25 -3.90 -12.87 30.57
N ALA A 26 -3.75 -11.56 30.53
CA ALA A 26 -4.14 -10.68 31.64
C ALA A 26 -5.64 -10.77 31.95
N CYS A 27 -6.50 -10.85 30.93
CA CYS A 27 -7.94 -11.06 31.10
C CYS A 27 -8.26 -12.43 31.74
N LEU A 28 -7.57 -13.51 31.33
CA LEU A 28 -7.73 -14.83 31.95
C LEU A 28 -7.30 -14.83 33.41
N LEU A 29 -6.16 -14.21 33.73
CA LEU A 29 -5.66 -14.10 35.10
C LEU A 29 -6.59 -13.24 35.97
N GLY A 30 -7.11 -12.13 35.45
CA GLY A 30 -8.11 -11.31 36.14
C GLY A 30 -9.41 -12.07 36.42
N THR A 31 -9.84 -12.92 35.47
CA THR A 31 -11.01 -13.79 35.65
C THR A 31 -10.76 -14.85 36.72
N ALA A 32 -9.59 -15.50 36.70
CA ALA A 32 -9.20 -16.47 37.72
C ALA A 32 -9.12 -15.83 39.12
N GLY A 33 -8.55 -14.64 39.24
CA GLY A 33 -8.49 -13.87 40.50
C GLY A 33 -9.88 -13.49 41.01
N ALA A 34 -10.79 -13.05 40.13
CA ALA A 34 -12.18 -12.77 40.50
C ALA A 34 -12.90 -14.01 41.03
N LEU A 35 -12.67 -15.20 40.43
CA LEU A 35 -13.24 -16.47 40.90
C LEU A 35 -12.72 -16.88 42.27
N VAL A 36 -11.44 -16.62 42.57
CA VAL A 36 -10.83 -16.91 43.88
C VAL A 36 -11.36 -15.95 44.97
N LEU A 37 -11.59 -14.68 44.62
CA LEU A 37 -12.09 -13.65 45.54
C LEU A 37 -13.62 -13.63 45.69
N LEU A 38 -14.35 -14.45 44.92
CA LEU A 38 -15.81 -14.67 45.01
C LEU A 38 -16.16 -16.06 45.60
N PRO A 39 -15.66 -16.45 46.80
CA PRO A 39 -15.96 -17.78 47.37
C PRO A 39 -17.45 -17.97 47.72
N TYR A 40 -18.26 -16.90 47.73
CA TYR A 40 -19.70 -16.93 48.07
C TYR A 40 -20.64 -16.82 46.87
N ALA A 41 -20.13 -16.75 45.64
CA ALA A 41 -20.97 -16.86 44.46
C ALA A 41 -21.38 -18.34 44.31
N GLY A 42 -22.67 -18.63 44.35
CA GLY A 42 -23.17 -19.98 44.06
C GLY A 42 -22.69 -20.48 42.69
N PRO A 43 -22.78 -21.79 42.39
CA PRO A 43 -22.17 -22.41 41.20
C PRO A 43 -22.48 -21.70 39.88
N ALA A 44 -23.68 -21.12 39.76
CA ALA A 44 -24.10 -20.32 38.60
C ALA A 44 -23.28 -19.02 38.42
N GLY A 45 -22.93 -18.31 39.51
CA GLY A 45 -22.15 -17.07 39.46
C GLY A 45 -20.70 -17.31 39.05
N GLN A 46 -20.09 -18.40 39.52
CA GLN A 46 -18.75 -18.82 39.11
C GLN A 46 -18.72 -19.22 37.62
N GLY A 47 -19.75 -19.92 37.15
CA GLY A 47 -19.89 -20.28 35.73
C GLY A 47 -19.97 -19.06 34.81
N ILE A 48 -20.70 -18.01 35.20
CA ILE A 48 -20.85 -16.81 34.36
C ILE A 48 -19.54 -16.00 34.31
N VAL A 49 -18.86 -15.83 35.44
CA VAL A 49 -17.57 -15.11 35.48
C VAL A 49 -16.51 -15.85 34.65
N GLY A 50 -16.40 -17.17 34.80
CA GLY A 50 -15.48 -17.99 34.00
C GLY A 50 -15.80 -17.95 32.50
N GLY A 51 -17.09 -18.05 32.13
CA GLY A 51 -17.53 -17.97 30.74
C GLY A 51 -17.24 -16.61 30.08
N ALA A 52 -17.51 -15.51 30.79
CA ALA A 52 -17.24 -14.16 30.29
C ALA A 52 -15.73 -13.91 30.09
N GLY A 53 -14.89 -14.37 31.02
CA GLY A 53 -13.44 -14.26 30.91
C GLY A 53 -12.86 -15.04 29.74
N LEU A 54 -13.31 -16.29 29.54
CA LEU A 54 -12.92 -17.10 28.39
C LEU A 54 -13.34 -16.47 27.06
N ALA A 55 -14.55 -15.90 26.99
CA ALA A 55 -15.05 -15.22 25.80
C ALA A 55 -14.19 -14.00 25.43
N VAL A 56 -13.82 -13.16 26.40
CA VAL A 56 -12.97 -12.00 26.16
C VAL A 56 -11.55 -12.39 25.78
N ALA A 57 -10.97 -13.40 26.45
CA ALA A 57 -9.64 -13.89 26.10
C ALA A 57 -9.61 -14.48 24.68
N GLY A 58 -10.64 -15.24 24.29
CA GLY A 58 -10.82 -15.75 22.94
C GLY A 58 -10.96 -14.63 21.91
N ALA A 59 -11.73 -13.58 22.21
CA ALA A 59 -11.90 -12.42 21.33
C ALA A 59 -10.59 -11.63 21.15
N ALA A 60 -9.84 -11.41 22.23
CA ALA A 60 -8.53 -10.75 22.19
C ALA A 60 -7.49 -11.58 21.41
N PHE A 61 -7.46 -12.90 21.60
CA PHE A 61 -6.59 -13.80 20.84
C PHE A 61 -6.93 -13.82 19.34
N ALA A 62 -8.22 -13.94 19.00
CA ALA A 62 -8.69 -13.91 17.62
C ALA A 62 -8.34 -12.58 16.93
N PHE A 63 -8.46 -11.46 17.66
CA PHE A 63 -8.08 -10.14 17.17
C PHE A 63 -6.57 -10.01 16.94
N GLY A 64 -5.73 -10.48 17.86
CA GLY A 64 -4.28 -10.53 17.68
C GLY A 64 -3.86 -11.36 16.46
N ARG A 65 -4.52 -12.51 16.24
CA ARG A 65 -4.32 -13.32 15.02
C ARG A 65 -4.79 -12.60 13.76
N MET A 66 -5.84 -11.79 13.81
CA MET A 66 -6.32 -10.99 12.67
C MET A 66 -5.30 -9.95 12.22
N ILE A 67 -4.70 -9.19 13.15
CA ILE A 67 -3.61 -8.24 12.88
C ILE A 67 -2.41 -8.93 12.22
N SER A 68 -2.13 -10.16 12.62
CA SER A 68 -1.01 -10.93 12.08
C SER A 68 -1.22 -11.47 10.65
N LEU A 69 -2.45 -11.60 10.13
CA LEU A 69 -2.71 -12.47 8.97
C LEU A 69 -3.03 -11.76 7.64
N ARG A 70 -3.17 -10.43 7.57
CA ARG A 70 -3.39 -9.63 6.33
C ARG A 70 -4.36 -10.26 5.29
N ARG A 71 -5.39 -11.01 5.71
CA ARG A 71 -6.33 -11.71 4.81
C ARG A 71 -7.77 -11.19 4.95
N PRO A 72 -8.50 -10.95 3.83
CA PRO A 72 -9.84 -10.35 3.86
C PRO A 72 -10.90 -11.23 4.57
N GLY A 73 -10.79 -12.56 4.51
CA GLY A 73 -11.68 -13.47 5.24
C GLY A 73 -11.59 -13.34 6.77
N VAL A 74 -10.47 -12.83 7.28
CA VAL A 74 -10.22 -12.68 8.72
C VAL A 74 -10.94 -11.44 9.28
N ARG A 75 -11.39 -10.51 8.42
CA ARG A 75 -12.25 -9.37 8.82
C ARG A 75 -13.57 -9.83 9.43
N ARG A 76 -14.21 -10.87 8.86
CA ARG A 76 -15.48 -11.41 9.37
C ARG A 76 -15.31 -12.01 10.77
N VAL A 77 -14.20 -12.73 11.00
CA VAL A 77 -13.85 -13.30 12.30
C VAL A 77 -13.67 -12.18 13.34
N GLY A 78 -13.11 -11.05 12.93
CA GLY A 78 -12.97 -9.86 13.78
C GLY A 78 -14.28 -9.23 14.24
N PHE A 79 -15.21 -9.01 13.32
CA PHE A 79 -16.53 -8.50 13.67
C PHE A 79 -17.30 -9.48 14.58
N VAL A 80 -17.16 -10.78 14.35
CA VAL A 80 -17.73 -11.81 15.24
C VAL A 80 -17.11 -11.74 16.64
N ALA A 81 -15.79 -11.59 16.76
CA ALA A 81 -15.11 -11.46 18.05
C ALA A 81 -15.54 -10.20 18.83
N VAL A 82 -15.69 -9.06 18.15
CA VAL A 82 -16.22 -7.82 18.76
C VAL A 82 -17.67 -8.02 19.23
N GLY A 83 -18.50 -8.70 18.44
CA GLY A 83 -19.87 -9.04 18.82
C GLY A 83 -19.95 -9.93 20.07
N LEU A 84 -19.07 -10.93 20.18
CA LEU A 84 -18.99 -11.80 21.37
C LEU A 84 -18.53 -11.04 22.62
N ALA A 85 -17.57 -10.12 22.48
CA ALA A 85 -17.12 -9.27 23.59
C ALA A 85 -18.26 -8.35 24.09
N ALA A 86 -19.05 -7.77 23.18
CA ALA A 86 -20.22 -6.98 23.54
C ALA A 86 -21.29 -7.82 24.28
N ALA A 87 -21.56 -9.05 23.81
CA ALA A 87 -22.49 -9.95 24.50
C ALA A 87 -22.02 -10.31 25.92
N ALA A 88 -20.72 -10.57 26.10
CA ALA A 88 -20.13 -10.79 27.42
C ALA A 88 -20.29 -9.58 28.36
N ALA A 89 -20.18 -8.36 27.81
CA ALA A 89 -20.37 -7.13 28.58
C ALA A 89 -21.81 -6.95 29.07
N VAL A 90 -22.79 -7.27 28.22
CA VAL A 90 -24.21 -7.25 28.61
C VAL A 90 -24.48 -8.25 29.74
N LEU A 91 -23.93 -9.46 29.65
CA LEU A 91 -24.06 -10.49 30.68
C LEU A 91 -23.46 -10.05 32.02
N PHE A 92 -22.30 -9.39 31.99
CA PHE A 92 -21.66 -8.86 33.21
C PHE A 92 -22.44 -7.68 33.81
N ALA A 93 -23.05 -6.84 32.98
CA ALA A 93 -23.92 -5.74 33.43
C ALA A 93 -25.14 -6.27 34.19
N LEU A 94 -25.78 -7.31 33.68
CA LEU A 94 -26.90 -7.97 34.34
C LEU A 94 -26.49 -8.56 35.70
N LEU A 95 -25.27 -9.09 35.80
CA LEU A 95 -24.72 -9.64 37.05
C LEU A 95 -24.43 -8.55 38.10
N ALA A 96 -23.94 -7.39 37.66
CA ALA A 96 -23.71 -6.24 38.53
C ALA A 96 -25.01 -5.68 39.11
N VAL A 97 -26.12 -5.71 38.35
CA VAL A 97 -27.45 -5.34 38.85
C VAL A 97 -27.95 -6.32 39.92
N ALA A 98 -27.61 -7.62 39.79
CA ALA A 98 -28.02 -8.64 40.75
C ALA A 98 -27.20 -8.65 42.05
N ARG A 99 -25.99 -8.08 42.06
CA ARG A 99 -25.07 -8.07 43.22
C ARG A 99 -24.33 -6.73 43.30
N SER A 100 -24.72 -5.88 44.24
CA SER A 100 -24.16 -4.53 44.45
C SER A 100 -22.65 -4.51 44.73
N GLU A 101 -22.12 -5.56 45.39
CA GLU A 101 -20.68 -5.71 45.67
C GLU A 101 -19.81 -5.88 44.42
N ALA A 102 -20.41 -6.30 43.29
CA ALA A 102 -19.70 -6.49 42.02
C ALA A 102 -19.65 -5.23 41.15
N ALA A 103 -20.33 -4.14 41.54
CA ALA A 103 -20.51 -2.96 40.71
C ALA A 103 -19.20 -2.24 40.35
N ALA A 104 -18.24 -2.17 41.28
CA ALA A 104 -16.94 -1.55 41.03
C ALA A 104 -16.10 -2.35 40.01
N TYR A 105 -16.12 -3.68 40.09
CA TYR A 105 -15.44 -4.56 39.14
C TYR A 105 -16.07 -4.49 37.75
N PHE A 106 -17.41 -4.39 37.68
CA PHE A 106 -18.12 -4.19 36.42
C PHE A 106 -17.73 -2.86 35.75
N LEU A 107 -17.66 -1.76 36.50
CA LEU A 107 -17.24 -0.45 35.99
C LEU A 107 -15.81 -0.48 35.43
N ALA A 108 -14.85 -1.06 36.16
CA ALA A 108 -13.48 -1.19 35.69
C ALA A 108 -13.39 -2.03 34.41
N TRP A 109 -14.13 -3.13 34.35
CA TRP A 109 -14.15 -4.02 33.20
C TRP A 109 -14.85 -3.40 31.98
N LEU A 110 -15.93 -2.66 32.19
CA LEU A 110 -16.64 -1.91 31.14
C LEU A 110 -15.73 -0.84 30.51
N VAL A 111 -14.94 -0.13 31.32
CA VAL A 111 -13.96 0.85 30.82
C VAL A 111 -12.91 0.17 29.93
N ILE A 112 -12.36 -0.96 30.37
CA ILE A 112 -11.39 -1.74 29.57
C ILE A 112 -12.02 -2.22 28.26
N LEU A 113 -13.25 -2.72 28.30
CA LEU A 113 -13.95 -3.20 27.12
C LEU A 113 -14.30 -2.08 26.14
N LEU A 114 -14.75 -0.92 26.63
CA LEU A 114 -15.01 0.27 25.80
C LEU A 114 -13.72 0.80 25.18
N ALA A 115 -12.62 0.86 25.94
CA ALA A 115 -11.31 1.24 25.42
C ALA A 115 -10.84 0.26 24.32
N TYR A 116 -11.01 -1.05 24.54
CA TYR A 116 -10.70 -2.07 23.55
C TYR A 116 -11.59 -1.99 22.32
N ALA A 117 -12.90 -1.80 22.47
CA ALA A 117 -13.84 -1.65 21.37
C ALA A 117 -13.56 -0.40 20.55
N GLY A 118 -13.26 0.73 21.20
CA GLY A 118 -12.82 1.96 20.52
C GLY A 118 -11.52 1.78 19.75
N PHE A 119 -10.52 1.11 20.35
CA PHE A 119 -9.27 0.77 19.68
C PHE A 119 -9.47 -0.17 18.48
N ALA A 120 -10.26 -1.24 18.66
CA ALA A 120 -10.57 -2.21 17.63
C ALA A 120 -11.36 -1.59 16.47
N LEU A 121 -12.36 -0.74 16.77
CA LEU A 121 -13.15 -0.02 15.77
C LEU A 121 -12.30 0.97 14.99
N HIS A 122 -11.50 1.79 15.68
CA HIS A 122 -10.57 2.72 15.04
C HIS A 122 -9.62 2.00 14.08
N ARG A 123 -9.10 0.82 14.47
CA ARG A 123 -8.20 0.01 13.63
C ARG A 123 -8.91 -0.78 12.52
N LEU A 124 -10.14 -1.27 12.74
CA LEU A 124 -10.94 -1.95 11.73
C LEU A 124 -11.34 -0.98 10.61
N VAL A 125 -11.65 0.27 10.98
CA VAL A 125 -11.99 1.36 10.05
C VAL A 125 -10.76 1.89 9.32
N ARG A 126 -9.62 2.07 10.01
CA ARG A 126 -8.35 2.52 9.39
C ARG A 126 -7.43 1.39 8.95
N TRP A 127 -7.98 0.22 8.63
CA TRP A 127 -7.17 -0.91 8.23
C TRP A 127 -6.61 -0.67 6.81
N PRO A 128 -5.30 -0.86 6.57
CA PRO A 128 -4.74 -0.76 5.23
C PRO A 128 -5.40 -1.81 4.33
N THR A 129 -6.24 -1.36 3.40
CA THR A 129 -7.00 -2.15 2.43
C THR A 129 -6.11 -2.91 1.44
N GLY A 130 -4.80 -2.65 1.45
CA GLY A 130 -3.87 -3.11 0.44
C GLY A 130 -3.89 -2.20 -0.80
N GLU A 131 -4.63 -1.09 -0.74
CA GLU A 131 -4.52 -0.03 -1.72
C GLU A 131 -3.20 0.72 -1.54
N ILE A 132 -2.63 1.16 -2.66
CA ILE A 132 -1.36 1.89 -2.73
C ILE A 132 -1.31 3.05 -1.71
N ALA A 133 -2.45 3.70 -1.45
CA ALA A 133 -2.63 4.86 -0.58
C ALA A 133 -2.45 4.59 0.92
N ASP A 134 -2.51 3.33 1.35
CA ASP A 134 -2.41 2.98 2.77
C ASP A 134 -0.96 2.76 3.25
N GLU A 135 0.00 2.75 2.32
CA GLU A 135 1.43 2.63 2.61
C GLU A 135 2.10 4.02 2.58
N PRO A 136 3.12 4.27 3.43
CA PRO A 136 3.83 5.54 3.39
C PRO A 136 4.44 5.76 1.98
N PRO A 137 4.40 6.99 1.46
CA PRO A 137 4.98 7.30 0.16
C PRO A 137 6.49 7.02 0.18
N VAL A 138 6.97 6.40 -0.90
CA VAL A 138 8.37 6.06 -1.06
C VAL A 138 9.10 7.19 -1.77
N GLU A 139 10.29 7.54 -1.29
CA GLU A 139 11.21 8.51 -1.90
C GLU A 139 11.93 7.88 -3.10
N LEU A 140 11.24 7.76 -4.24
CA LEU A 140 11.82 7.30 -5.51
C LEU A 140 11.58 8.34 -6.59
N GLY A 141 12.66 8.82 -7.23
CA GLY A 141 12.59 9.71 -8.38
C GLY A 141 12.07 8.99 -9.63
N ILE A 142 10.90 9.35 -10.14
CA ILE A 142 10.29 8.71 -11.32
C ILE A 142 10.12 9.75 -12.41
N PHE A 143 10.86 9.61 -13.51
CA PHE A 143 10.66 10.40 -14.73
C PHE A 143 9.71 9.69 -15.68
N ILE A 144 8.73 10.39 -16.24
CA ILE A 144 7.74 9.82 -17.16
C ILE A 144 7.84 10.53 -18.52
N SER A 145 8.43 9.84 -19.49
CA SER A 145 8.49 10.25 -20.90
C SER A 145 7.30 9.67 -21.66
N TYR A 146 6.48 10.51 -22.28
CA TYR A 146 5.31 10.06 -23.05
C TYR A 146 4.97 11.00 -24.21
N ARG A 147 4.31 10.44 -25.23
CA ARG A 147 3.72 11.23 -26.31
C ARG A 147 2.28 11.59 -25.97
N ARG A 148 2.01 12.88 -25.78
CA ARG A 148 0.66 13.40 -25.49
C ARG A 148 -0.39 13.03 -26.55
N ASP A 149 0.01 12.85 -27.80
CA ASP A 149 -0.90 12.49 -28.89
C ASP A 149 -1.19 10.99 -28.94
N ASP A 150 -0.48 10.19 -28.15
CA ASP A 150 -0.55 8.73 -28.18
C ASP A 150 -1.22 8.15 -26.93
N SER A 151 -0.83 8.63 -25.74
CA SER A 151 -1.13 7.93 -24.49
C SER A 151 -1.66 8.80 -23.34
N ARG A 152 -2.08 10.05 -23.61
CA ARG A 152 -2.45 11.05 -22.58
C ARG A 152 -3.37 10.53 -21.46
N GLU A 153 -4.47 9.88 -21.82
CA GLU A 153 -5.44 9.40 -20.83
C GLU A 153 -4.87 8.29 -19.95
N THR A 154 -4.14 7.34 -20.53
CA THR A 154 -3.50 6.24 -19.81
C THR A 154 -2.41 6.75 -18.87
N VAL A 155 -1.64 7.75 -19.31
CA VAL A 155 -0.61 8.41 -18.48
C VAL A 155 -1.22 9.16 -17.31
N GLY A 156 -2.35 9.83 -17.51
CA GLY A 156 -3.09 10.45 -16.42
C GLY A 156 -3.47 9.44 -15.33
N ARG A 157 -4.05 8.30 -15.71
CA ARG A 157 -4.40 7.21 -14.77
C ARG A 157 -3.18 6.64 -14.05
N LEU A 158 -2.06 6.45 -14.77
CA LEU A 158 -0.80 5.99 -14.19
C LEU A 158 -0.25 7.00 -13.17
N HIS A 159 -0.19 8.28 -13.55
CA HIS A 159 0.31 9.35 -12.71
C HIS A 159 -0.50 9.49 -11.41
N ASP A 160 -1.83 9.47 -11.50
CA ASP A 160 -2.70 9.52 -10.33
C ASP A 160 -2.48 8.34 -9.38
N ALA A 161 -2.15 7.17 -9.92
CA ALA A 161 -1.81 6.00 -9.12
C ALA A 161 -0.43 6.08 -8.47
N LEU A 162 0.58 6.56 -9.20
CA LEU A 162 1.92 6.77 -8.65
C LEU A 162 1.90 7.78 -7.50
N ARG A 163 1.14 8.88 -7.63
CA ARG A 163 0.98 9.89 -6.57
C ARG A 163 0.36 9.37 -5.27
N ARG A 164 -0.31 8.20 -5.31
CA ARG A 164 -0.83 7.56 -4.10
C ARG A 164 0.23 6.77 -3.34
N GLY A 165 1.37 6.42 -3.97
CA GLY A 165 2.35 5.49 -3.41
C GLY A 165 3.79 5.96 -3.37
N PHE A 166 4.09 7.07 -4.02
CA PHE A 166 5.41 7.69 -4.12
C PHE A 166 5.28 9.18 -3.78
N ASP A 167 6.37 9.79 -3.32
CA ASP A 167 6.37 11.24 -3.08
C ASP A 167 6.11 11.99 -4.39
N ALA A 168 5.06 12.81 -4.41
CA ALA A 168 4.66 13.58 -5.58
C ALA A 168 5.73 14.59 -6.01
N SER A 169 6.59 15.06 -5.10
CA SER A 169 7.70 15.97 -5.44
C SER A 169 8.80 15.29 -6.26
N ARG A 170 8.84 13.95 -6.24
CA ARG A 170 9.81 13.09 -6.93
C ARG A 170 9.27 12.50 -8.24
N ILE A 171 8.05 12.86 -8.64
CA ILE A 171 7.46 12.40 -9.91
C ILE A 171 7.58 13.52 -10.95
N PHE A 172 8.38 13.29 -11.98
CA PHE A 172 8.66 14.24 -13.04
C PHE A 172 7.83 13.88 -14.28
N LEU A 173 6.85 14.73 -14.60
CA LEU A 173 5.97 14.62 -15.76
C LEU A 173 5.83 16.03 -16.37
N ASP A 174 5.81 16.14 -17.70
CA ASP A 174 5.63 17.41 -18.41
C ASP A 174 6.67 18.50 -18.09
N VAL A 175 7.92 18.10 -17.84
CA VAL A 175 9.01 18.97 -17.36
C VAL A 175 9.26 20.20 -18.25
N ALA A 176 9.13 20.06 -19.57
CA ALA A 176 9.41 21.14 -20.52
C ALA A 176 8.37 22.28 -20.54
N GLY A 177 7.18 22.09 -19.95
CA GLY A 177 6.08 23.06 -20.05
C GLY A 177 5.90 24.00 -18.86
N GLN A 178 6.70 23.85 -17.80
CA GLN A 178 6.36 24.41 -16.48
C GLN A 178 6.97 25.79 -16.19
N VAL A 179 8.10 26.16 -16.80
CA VAL A 179 8.82 27.41 -16.49
C VAL A 179 9.11 28.22 -17.77
N PRO A 180 8.40 29.33 -18.03
CA PRO A 180 8.67 30.18 -19.18
C PRO A 180 10.08 30.79 -19.13
N GLY A 181 10.78 30.78 -20.27
CA GLY A 181 12.09 31.43 -20.44
C GLY A 181 13.31 30.60 -20.01
N GLU A 182 13.12 29.41 -19.45
CA GLU A 182 14.22 28.49 -19.17
C GLU A 182 14.57 27.60 -20.39
N ASP A 183 15.84 27.20 -20.47
CA ASP A 183 16.27 26.17 -21.42
C ASP A 183 15.70 24.81 -21.02
N TYR A 184 14.77 24.31 -21.83
CA TYR A 184 14.10 23.03 -21.61
C TYR A 184 15.08 21.85 -21.55
N ARG A 185 16.22 21.91 -22.28
CA ARG A 185 17.24 20.84 -22.23
C ARG A 185 17.90 20.76 -20.87
N ALA A 186 18.17 21.92 -20.26
CA ALA A 186 18.70 21.99 -18.90
C ALA A 186 17.69 21.49 -17.87
N LEU A 187 16.40 21.82 -18.04
CA LEU A 187 15.31 21.32 -17.19
C LEU A 187 15.17 19.80 -17.24
N ILE A 188 15.15 19.22 -18.44
CA ILE A 188 15.11 17.76 -18.65
C ILE A 188 16.33 17.10 -18.01
N GLY A 189 17.53 17.68 -18.21
CA GLY A 189 18.76 17.19 -17.60
C GLY A 189 18.66 17.10 -16.07
N ARG A 190 18.23 18.18 -15.41
CA ARG A 190 18.07 18.20 -13.94
C ARG A 190 17.02 17.21 -13.46
N ALA A 191 15.89 17.09 -14.15
CA ALA A 191 14.85 16.13 -13.80
C ALA A 191 15.33 14.67 -13.97
N LEU A 192 16.07 14.37 -15.03
CA LEU A 192 16.69 13.04 -15.24
C LEU A 192 17.76 12.75 -14.19
N ASP A 193 18.56 13.75 -13.80
CA ASP A 193 19.57 13.58 -12.77
C ASP A 193 18.93 13.24 -11.41
N ALA A 194 17.83 13.91 -11.07
CA ALA A 194 17.03 13.65 -9.87
C ALA A 194 16.18 12.37 -9.95
N ALA A 195 15.98 11.79 -11.14
CA ALA A 195 15.22 10.57 -11.32
C ALA A 195 16.08 9.31 -11.12
N ASP A 196 15.52 8.34 -10.42
CA ASP A 196 16.10 7.03 -10.17
C ASP A 196 15.68 6.01 -11.23
N VAL A 197 14.53 6.24 -11.87
CA VAL A 197 13.97 5.39 -12.92
C VAL A 197 13.24 6.23 -13.96
N VAL A 198 13.32 5.81 -15.22
CA VAL A 198 12.67 6.48 -16.35
C VAL A 198 11.63 5.54 -16.95
N LEU A 199 10.37 5.94 -16.91
CA LEU A 199 9.26 5.26 -17.57
C LEU A 199 9.08 5.84 -18.98
N VAL A 200 9.17 4.99 -20.00
CA VAL A 200 8.93 5.38 -21.39
C VAL A 200 7.59 4.80 -21.82
N ILE A 201 6.58 5.64 -21.93
CA ILE A 201 5.22 5.22 -22.26
C ILE A 201 5.08 5.07 -23.77
N ILE A 202 4.92 3.84 -24.23
CA ILE A 202 4.82 3.47 -25.64
C ILE A 202 3.38 3.05 -25.92
N GLY A 203 2.66 3.87 -26.68
CA GLY A 203 1.37 3.52 -27.26
C GLY A 203 1.50 3.09 -28.73
N PRO A 204 0.38 2.74 -29.38
CA PRO A 204 0.38 2.11 -30.70
C PRO A 204 0.99 2.98 -31.81
N ARG A 205 0.96 4.31 -31.66
CA ARG A 205 1.47 5.24 -32.66
C ARG A 205 2.83 5.83 -32.27
N TRP A 206 3.41 5.44 -31.14
CA TRP A 206 4.62 6.04 -30.58
C TRP A 206 5.77 6.19 -31.58
N VAL A 207 6.00 5.15 -32.41
CA VAL A 207 7.03 5.16 -33.47
C VAL A 207 6.61 5.96 -34.70
N GLY A 208 5.34 5.85 -35.08
CA GLY A 208 4.83 6.30 -36.37
C GLY A 208 4.26 7.71 -36.41
N ILE A 209 4.13 8.40 -35.27
CA ILE A 209 3.65 9.79 -35.26
C ILE A 209 4.60 10.67 -36.09
N ALA A 210 4.02 11.38 -37.06
CA ALA A 210 4.72 12.28 -37.95
C ALA A 210 4.52 13.76 -37.58
N ASP A 211 5.46 14.60 -38.00
CA ASP A 211 5.36 16.06 -37.98
C ASP A 211 4.41 16.57 -39.09
N ALA A 212 4.23 17.90 -39.18
CA ALA A 212 3.38 18.51 -40.20
C ALA A 212 3.90 18.28 -41.64
N GLN A 213 5.15 17.87 -41.79
CA GLN A 213 5.82 17.57 -43.05
C GLN A 213 5.81 16.06 -43.38
N GLY A 214 5.16 15.23 -42.55
CA GLY A 214 5.05 13.79 -42.75
C GLY A 214 6.29 12.99 -42.34
N ARG A 215 7.28 13.60 -41.71
CA ARG A 215 8.47 12.91 -41.19
C ARG A 215 8.19 12.37 -39.80
N ARG A 216 8.63 11.14 -39.49
CA ARG A 216 8.45 10.59 -38.13
C ARG A 216 9.16 11.48 -37.13
N ARG A 217 8.44 11.85 -36.06
CA ARG A 217 9.00 12.72 -35.02
C ARG A 217 10.19 12.09 -34.31
N LEU A 218 10.24 10.77 -34.15
CA LEU A 218 11.41 10.10 -33.59
C LEU A 218 12.67 10.25 -34.45
N ASP A 219 12.55 10.49 -35.75
CA ASP A 219 13.70 10.68 -36.62
C ASP A 219 14.25 12.13 -36.51
N ASP A 220 13.47 13.05 -35.93
CA ASP A 220 13.90 14.41 -35.64
C ASP A 220 14.75 14.45 -34.37
N ALA A 221 15.95 15.02 -34.45
CA ALA A 221 16.86 15.18 -33.31
C ALA A 221 16.35 16.21 -32.29
N GLU A 222 15.39 17.05 -32.68
CA GLU A 222 14.75 18.05 -31.81
C GLU A 222 13.46 17.53 -31.15
N ASP A 223 13.02 16.30 -31.45
CA ASP A 223 11.84 15.75 -30.78
C ASP A 223 12.13 15.48 -29.29
N MET A 224 11.29 16.06 -28.45
CA MET A 224 11.45 16.03 -27.00
C MET A 224 11.49 14.61 -26.42
N VAL A 225 10.62 13.71 -26.89
CA VAL A 225 10.59 12.32 -26.41
C VAL A 225 11.87 11.59 -26.81
N ARG A 226 12.39 11.85 -28.02
CA ARG A 226 13.69 11.32 -28.42
C ARG A 226 14.80 11.82 -27.48
N ILE A 227 14.89 13.13 -27.27
CA ILE A 227 15.91 13.75 -26.40
C ILE A 227 15.87 13.15 -24.99
N GLU A 228 14.67 13.03 -24.40
CA GLU A 228 14.48 12.47 -23.05
C GLU A 228 14.97 11.02 -22.96
N VAL A 229 14.59 10.17 -23.92
CA VAL A 229 14.93 8.74 -23.92
C VAL A 229 16.42 8.53 -24.23
N GLU A 230 16.98 9.23 -25.20
CA GLU A 230 18.42 9.21 -25.49
C GLU A 230 19.21 9.63 -24.25
N SER A 231 18.84 10.76 -23.65
CA SER A 231 19.50 11.30 -22.45
C SER A 231 19.46 10.32 -21.27
N ALA A 232 18.35 9.60 -21.09
CA ALA A 232 18.20 8.59 -20.06
C ALA A 232 19.09 7.37 -20.33
N LEU A 233 19.12 6.88 -21.57
CA LEU A 233 19.94 5.74 -21.99
C LEU A 233 21.44 6.05 -21.87
N GLU A 234 21.88 7.22 -22.32
CA GLU A 234 23.28 7.68 -22.24
C GLU A 234 23.77 7.81 -20.79
N ARG A 235 22.90 8.25 -19.88
CA ARG A 235 23.20 8.33 -18.44
C ARG A 235 23.17 6.98 -17.74
N GLY A 236 22.86 5.89 -18.45
CA GLY A 236 22.70 4.57 -17.86
C GLY A 236 21.54 4.48 -16.87
N LYS A 237 20.57 5.40 -16.96
CA LYS A 237 19.40 5.37 -16.06
C LYS A 237 18.61 4.08 -16.30
N PRO A 238 17.99 3.50 -15.26
CA PRO A 238 17.08 2.39 -15.44
C PRO A 238 15.85 2.81 -16.26
N VAL A 239 15.82 2.44 -17.53
CA VAL A 239 14.69 2.71 -18.45
C VAL A 239 13.73 1.52 -18.46
N ILE A 240 12.45 1.78 -18.18
CA ILE A 240 11.37 0.81 -18.22
C ILE A 240 10.37 1.24 -19.31
N PRO A 241 10.31 0.53 -20.45
CA PRO A 241 9.23 0.70 -21.41
C PRO A 241 7.90 0.27 -20.77
N VAL A 242 6.88 1.11 -20.85
CA VAL A 242 5.51 0.80 -20.41
C VAL A 242 4.61 0.76 -21.64
N LEU A 243 4.16 -0.43 -21.99
CA LEU A 243 3.33 -0.65 -23.18
C LEU A 243 1.86 -0.40 -22.84
N VAL A 244 1.25 0.58 -23.50
CA VAL A 244 -0.15 0.95 -23.25
C VAL A 244 -1.03 0.68 -24.46
N GLN A 245 -2.34 0.55 -24.25
CA GLN A 245 -3.34 0.44 -25.33
C GLN A 245 -3.05 -0.71 -26.33
N GLY A 246 -2.46 -1.80 -25.86
CA GLY A 246 -2.11 -2.96 -26.70
C GLY A 246 -0.87 -2.75 -27.59
N ALA A 247 -0.07 -1.72 -27.33
CA ALA A 247 1.20 -1.52 -28.01
C ALA A 247 2.16 -2.69 -27.80
N THR A 248 3.00 -2.92 -28.79
CA THR A 248 4.10 -3.88 -28.74
C THR A 248 5.43 -3.15 -28.65
N MET A 249 6.47 -3.84 -28.17
CA MET A 249 7.82 -3.27 -28.19
C MET A 249 8.23 -2.97 -29.63
N PRO A 250 8.76 -1.77 -29.91
CA PRO A 250 9.37 -1.49 -31.20
C PRO A 250 10.63 -2.33 -31.38
N ALA A 251 10.83 -2.85 -32.59
CA ALA A 251 12.07 -3.49 -32.98
C ALA A 251 13.18 -2.43 -33.13
N ASP A 252 14.44 -2.81 -32.96
CA ASP A 252 15.56 -1.88 -33.02
C ASP A 252 15.74 -1.28 -34.42
N GLU A 253 15.35 -1.98 -35.49
CA GLU A 253 15.51 -1.51 -36.88
C GLU A 253 14.55 -0.36 -37.23
N VAL A 254 13.44 -0.22 -36.50
CA VAL A 254 12.48 0.88 -36.71
C VAL A 254 12.78 2.10 -35.83
N LEU A 255 13.78 2.01 -34.96
CA LEU A 255 14.23 3.09 -34.08
C LEU A 255 15.45 3.81 -34.66
N PRO A 256 15.64 5.11 -34.35
CA PRO A 256 16.92 5.76 -34.51
C PRO A 256 18.04 4.99 -33.80
N VAL A 257 19.26 4.99 -34.35
CA VAL A 257 20.41 4.23 -33.83
C VAL A 257 20.67 4.49 -32.33
N SER A 258 20.55 5.73 -31.90
CA SER A 258 20.69 6.17 -30.51
C SER A 258 19.63 5.61 -29.56
N LEU A 259 18.46 5.23 -30.08
CA LEU A 259 17.35 4.63 -29.33
C LEU A 259 17.31 3.10 -29.42
N ALA A 260 18.12 2.46 -30.28
CA ALA A 260 18.18 1.01 -30.40
C ALA A 260 18.30 0.27 -29.05
N PRO A 261 19.06 0.75 -28.04
CA PRO A 261 19.11 0.10 -26.73
C PRO A 261 17.77 0.01 -25.98
N LEU A 262 16.75 0.80 -26.35
CA LEU A 262 15.40 0.73 -25.79
C LEU A 262 14.71 -0.59 -26.13
N ALA A 263 14.92 -1.12 -27.34
CA ALA A 263 14.27 -2.34 -27.82
C ALA A 263 14.64 -3.58 -26.97
N PHE A 264 15.80 -3.54 -26.31
CA PHE A 264 16.32 -4.62 -25.48
C PHE A 264 15.95 -4.49 -23.99
N ARG A 265 15.13 -3.50 -23.61
CA ARG A 265 14.67 -3.33 -22.23
C ARG A 265 13.45 -4.21 -21.95
N ILE A 266 13.37 -4.75 -20.73
CA ILE A 266 12.18 -5.51 -20.30
C ILE A 266 11.02 -4.54 -20.11
N ALA A 267 9.99 -4.72 -20.93
CA ALA A 267 8.81 -3.88 -20.90
C ALA A 267 7.82 -4.33 -19.82
N SER A 268 7.10 -3.36 -19.23
CA SER A 268 5.94 -3.61 -18.39
C SER A 268 4.67 -3.36 -19.20
N PRO A 269 3.82 -4.37 -19.45
CA PRO A 269 2.52 -4.13 -20.07
C PRO A 269 1.61 -3.38 -19.09
N LEU A 270 0.82 -2.45 -19.62
CA LEU A 270 -0.27 -1.77 -18.95
C LEU A 270 -1.50 -1.84 -19.86
N ARG A 271 -2.13 -3.02 -19.87
CA ARG A 271 -3.22 -3.35 -20.78
C ARG A 271 -4.50 -2.55 -20.46
N PRO A 272 -5.40 -2.36 -21.42
CA PRO A 272 -6.73 -1.79 -21.16
C PRO A 272 -7.52 -2.59 -20.12
N ASP A 273 -8.65 -2.02 -19.69
CA ASP A 273 -9.58 -2.74 -18.82
C ASP A 273 -10.07 -4.03 -19.51
N PRO A 274 -10.21 -5.15 -18.77
CA PRO A 274 -10.23 -5.25 -17.31
C PRO A 274 -8.86 -5.43 -16.62
N ASP A 275 -7.77 -5.61 -17.37
CA ASP A 275 -6.46 -5.97 -16.83
C ASP A 275 -5.70 -4.77 -16.21
N PHE A 276 -6.04 -3.55 -16.62
CA PHE A 276 -5.32 -2.31 -16.28
C PHE A 276 -4.91 -2.21 -14.80
N HIS A 277 -5.85 -2.45 -13.89
CA HIS A 277 -5.59 -2.31 -12.46
C HIS A 277 -4.53 -3.31 -11.96
N SER A 278 -4.59 -4.55 -12.43
CA SER A 278 -3.64 -5.59 -12.03
C SER A 278 -2.23 -5.35 -12.56
N ASP A 279 -2.12 -4.86 -13.80
CA ASP A 279 -0.86 -4.50 -14.44
C ASP A 279 -0.24 -3.27 -13.75
N LEU A 280 -1.06 -2.27 -13.43
CA LEU A 280 -0.67 -1.09 -12.66
C LEU A 280 -0.10 -1.46 -11.28
N LEU A 281 -0.79 -2.32 -10.53
CA LEU A 281 -0.30 -2.77 -9.21
C LEU A 281 1.04 -3.51 -9.33
N ARG A 282 1.24 -4.30 -10.40
CA ARG A 282 2.50 -4.99 -10.65
C ARG A 282 3.64 -4.01 -10.95
N LEU A 283 3.38 -2.98 -11.77
CA LEU A 283 4.35 -1.93 -12.05
C LEU A 283 4.73 -1.17 -10.77
N VAL A 284 3.74 -0.77 -9.96
CA VAL A 284 3.97 -0.08 -8.69
C VAL A 284 4.78 -0.94 -7.71
N ALA A 285 4.46 -2.23 -7.59
CA ALA A 285 5.22 -3.15 -6.76
C ALA A 285 6.68 -3.28 -7.23
N ALA A 286 6.91 -3.37 -8.54
CA ALA A 286 8.26 -3.42 -9.11
C ALA A 286 9.04 -2.11 -8.85
N LEU A 287 8.39 -0.95 -8.91
CA LEU A 287 9.01 0.34 -8.60
C LEU A 287 9.34 0.47 -7.11
N ARG A 288 8.43 0.05 -6.21
CA ARG A 288 8.69 0.04 -4.76
C ARG A 288 9.88 -0.86 -4.41
N ALA A 289 9.97 -2.04 -5.01
CA ALA A 289 11.11 -2.93 -4.80
C ALA A 289 12.44 -2.27 -5.19
N ARG A 290 12.47 -1.50 -6.30
CA ARG A 290 13.68 -0.77 -6.72
C ARG A 290 14.09 0.32 -5.73
N ALA A 291 13.12 0.98 -5.10
CA ALA A 291 13.43 1.98 -4.09
C ALA A 291 14.12 1.38 -2.87
N SER A 292 13.77 0.15 -2.49
CA SER A 292 14.42 -0.58 -1.39
C SER A 292 15.84 -1.05 -1.73
N ASP A 293 16.16 -1.25 -3.01
CA ASP A 293 17.49 -1.70 -3.47
C ASP A 293 18.47 -0.54 -3.73
N ARG A 294 18.07 0.71 -3.45
CA ARG A 294 18.91 1.90 -3.66
C ARG A 294 20.11 1.86 -2.68
N PRO A 295 21.36 1.88 -3.17
CA PRO A 295 22.50 2.13 -2.29
C PRO A 295 22.44 3.57 -1.77
N ASP A 296 22.56 3.72 -0.45
CA ASP A 296 22.67 5.02 0.24
C ASP A 296 23.80 5.91 -0.33
#